data_AF-G3J843-F1
#
_entry.id   AF-G3J843-F1
#
_cell.length_a   1.000
_cell.length_b   1.000
_cell.length_c   1.000
_cell.angle_alpha   90.00
_cell.angle_beta   90.00
_cell.angle_gamma   90.00
#
_symmetry.space_group_name_H-M   'P 1'
#
loop_
_entity.id
_entity.type
_entity.pdbx_description
1 polymer ?
#
loop_
_entity_poly.entity_id
_entity_poly.type
_entity_poly.pdbx_seq_one_letter_code
_entity_poly.pdbx_strand_id
1 'polypeptide(L)'
;MSFDLLPAYLLCRHGPPRKLEGIRNSKLANSSMFSHAATRTTTTLVSRRAFHATRARMSSPYHYPDGAYSNLPFNPHSKWFTLGYWGFMATGFFAPFGIAVYQTYKSAP
;
A
#
# COMPACT_ATOMS: atom_id res chain seq x y z
N MET A 1 -33.52 -57.77 -13.77
CA MET A 1 -33.30 -57.77 -15.24
C MET A 1 -32.37 -56.61 -15.55
N SER A 2 -31.08 -56.90 -15.59
CA SER A 2 -30.01 -55.95 -15.92
C SER A 2 -30.06 -55.65 -17.41
N PHE A 3 -30.18 -54.37 -17.77
CA PHE A 3 -30.02 -53.92 -19.15
C PHE A 3 -28.76 -53.06 -19.23
N ASP A 4 -27.66 -53.75 -19.50
CA ASP A 4 -26.41 -53.17 -19.99
C ASP A 4 -26.64 -52.61 -21.40
N LEU A 5 -26.55 -51.28 -21.56
CA LEU A 5 -26.65 -50.61 -22.85
C LEU A 5 -25.76 -49.36 -22.85
N LEU A 6 -24.47 -49.57 -23.15
CA LEU A 6 -23.56 -48.51 -23.58
C LEU A 6 -22.63 -49.09 -24.66
N PRO A 7 -22.91 -48.84 -25.95
CA PRO A 7 -22.02 -49.24 -27.02
C PRO A 7 -21.07 -48.10 -27.41
N ALA A 8 -20.02 -48.52 -28.10
CA ALA A 8 -19.22 -47.75 -29.04
C ALA A 8 -18.17 -46.78 -28.47
N TYR A 9 -17.09 -47.39 -27.97
CA TYR A 9 -15.73 -46.98 -28.33
C TYR A 9 -15.60 -46.87 -29.87
N LEU A 10 -15.89 -45.70 -30.45
CA LEU A 10 -15.49 -45.40 -31.82
C LEU A 10 -15.56 -43.89 -32.11
N LEU A 11 -14.46 -43.16 -31.87
CA LEU A 11 -14.12 -42.02 -32.73
C LEU A 11 -12.61 -41.74 -32.63
N CYS A 12 -11.88 -42.55 -33.40
CA CYS A 12 -10.56 -42.24 -33.92
C CYS A 12 -10.61 -40.89 -34.65
N ARG A 13 -10.05 -39.84 -34.06
CA ARG A 13 -9.85 -38.55 -34.75
C ARG A 13 -8.37 -38.38 -35.09
N HIS A 14 -7.97 -38.97 -36.22
CA HIS A 14 -6.74 -38.61 -36.91
C HIS A 14 -6.75 -37.11 -37.26
N GLY A 15 -5.89 -36.33 -36.62
CA GLY A 15 -5.59 -34.95 -37.01
C GLY A 15 -4.29 -34.89 -37.84
N PRO A 16 -4.30 -34.36 -39.07
CA PRO A 16 -3.08 -34.15 -39.88
C PRO A 16 -2.17 -33.03 -39.32
N PRO A 17 -0.87 -33.01 -39.69
CA PRO A 17 0.22 -32.48 -38.87
C PRO A 17 0.27 -30.96 -38.72
N ARG A 18 0.72 -30.51 -37.53
CA ARG A 18 1.06 -29.10 -37.27
C ARG A 18 2.24 -28.67 -38.13
N LYS A 19 2.00 -27.67 -38.99
CA LYS A 19 3.00 -26.99 -39.80
C LYS A 19 3.97 -26.22 -38.88
N LEU A 20 5.17 -26.76 -38.70
CA LEU A 20 6.30 -26.07 -38.09
C LEU A 20 6.99 -25.22 -39.16
N GLU A 21 6.47 -24.02 -39.39
CA GLU A 21 7.11 -23.02 -40.24
C GLU A 21 7.42 -21.80 -39.37
N GLY A 22 8.70 -21.45 -39.24
CA GLY A 22 9.11 -20.19 -38.62
C GLY A 22 10.21 -20.25 -37.56
N ILE A 23 11.22 -21.10 -37.70
CA ILE A 23 12.53 -20.80 -37.07
C ILE A 23 13.27 -19.88 -38.04
N ARG A 24 13.35 -18.59 -37.70
CA ARG A 24 14.46 -17.66 -37.96
C ARG A 24 13.99 -16.24 -37.63
N ASN A 25 14.34 -15.78 -36.44
CA ASN A 25 14.70 -14.39 -36.15
C ASN A 25 15.29 -14.36 -34.73
N SER A 26 16.53 -14.83 -34.59
CA SER A 26 17.35 -14.60 -33.40
C SER A 26 17.75 -13.12 -33.37
N LYS A 27 16.82 -12.26 -32.97
CA LYS A 27 17.12 -10.87 -32.63
C LYS A 27 17.54 -10.87 -31.16
N LEU A 28 18.85 -10.71 -30.97
CA LEU A 28 19.55 -10.25 -29.77
C LEU A 28 18.75 -10.33 -28.47
N ALA A 29 19.12 -11.31 -27.64
CA ALA A 29 19.08 -11.15 -26.20
C ALA A 29 19.74 -9.81 -25.85
N ASN A 30 18.99 -8.93 -25.16
CA ASN A 30 19.47 -7.80 -24.35
C ASN A 30 18.24 -7.07 -23.76
N SER A 31 17.72 -7.56 -22.64
CA SER A 31 16.86 -6.81 -21.72
C SER A 31 16.77 -7.59 -20.41
N SER A 32 17.64 -7.22 -19.47
CA SER A 32 17.54 -7.42 -18.03
C SER A 32 16.31 -8.21 -17.54
N MET A 33 16.51 -9.43 -17.04
CA MET A 33 15.53 -10.06 -16.15
C MET A 33 15.56 -9.33 -14.80
N PHE A 34 14.88 -8.18 -14.71
CA PHE A 34 14.49 -7.63 -13.43
C PHE A 34 13.43 -8.57 -12.86
N SER A 35 13.85 -9.46 -11.96
CA SER A 35 13.01 -10.36 -11.19
C SER A 35 11.90 -9.59 -10.44
N HIS A 36 10.78 -9.32 -11.09
CA HIS A 36 9.53 -8.89 -10.44
C HIS A 36 8.73 -10.09 -9.90
N ALA A 37 9.31 -11.28 -9.90
CA ALA A 37 8.65 -12.55 -9.60
C ALA A 37 8.76 -13.00 -8.13
N ALA A 38 8.95 -12.08 -7.16
CA ALA A 38 9.01 -12.46 -5.74
C ALA A 38 8.42 -11.44 -4.73
N THR A 39 7.65 -10.42 -5.17
CA THR A 39 7.01 -9.44 -4.27
C THR A 39 5.50 -9.60 -4.20
N ARG A 40 4.98 -10.83 -4.26
CA ARG A 40 3.52 -11.10 -4.20
C ARG A 40 3.06 -11.98 -3.04
N THR A 41 3.92 -12.28 -2.08
CA THR A 41 3.57 -13.24 -1.00
C THR A 41 3.78 -12.74 0.42
N THR A 42 4.18 -11.47 0.62
CA THR A 42 4.34 -10.88 1.96
C THR A 42 3.24 -9.88 2.34
N THR A 43 2.37 -9.49 1.41
CA THR A 43 1.26 -8.56 1.66
C THR A 43 0.06 -9.21 2.35
N THR A 44 -0.12 -10.52 2.20
CA THR A 44 -1.31 -11.24 2.72
C THR A 44 -1.28 -11.49 4.23
N LEU A 45 -0.11 -11.49 4.86
CA LEU A 45 0.02 -11.70 6.31
C LEU A 45 -0.24 -10.42 7.12
N VAL A 46 -0.04 -9.25 6.53
CA VAL A 46 -0.31 -7.94 7.17
C VAL A 46 -1.81 -7.62 7.17
N SER A 47 -2.59 -8.14 6.20
CA SER A 47 -4.04 -7.92 6.15
C SER A 47 -4.86 -8.64 7.23
N ARG A 48 -4.27 -9.58 8.00
CA ARG A 48 -4.99 -10.34 9.05
C ARG A 48 -4.71 -9.88 10.48
N ARG A 49 -3.87 -8.87 10.71
CA ARG A 49 -3.59 -8.35 12.06
C ARG A 49 -4.06 -6.90 12.17
N ALA A 50 -5.20 -6.77 12.85
CA ALA A 50 -5.82 -5.57 13.44
C ALA A 50 -6.76 -4.73 12.56
N PHE A 51 -7.90 -5.33 12.17
CA PHE A 51 -9.16 -4.57 12.06
C PHE A 51 -9.87 -4.60 13.42
N HIS A 52 -9.51 -3.69 14.32
CA HIS A 52 -10.36 -3.36 15.46
C HIS A 52 -11.23 -2.17 15.09
N ALA A 53 -12.32 -2.43 14.37
CA ALA A 53 -13.41 -1.47 14.31
C ALA A 53 -14.25 -1.67 15.59
N THR A 54 -13.97 -0.91 16.64
CA THR A 54 -14.94 -0.78 17.73
C THR A 54 -16.24 -0.29 17.10
N ARG A 55 -17.34 -1.05 17.28
CA ARG A 55 -18.70 -0.64 16.89
C ARG A 55 -18.91 0.82 17.27
N ALA A 56 -19.30 1.66 16.31
CA ALA A 56 -19.64 3.06 16.57
C ALA A 56 -20.66 3.15 17.71
N ARG A 57 -20.25 3.76 18.83
CA ARG A 57 -21.13 4.01 19.98
C ARG A 57 -21.79 5.37 19.76
N MET A 58 -22.73 5.43 18.80
CA MET A 58 -23.45 6.66 18.44
C MET A 58 -24.58 7.03 19.41
N SER A 59 -24.63 6.43 20.61
CA SER A 59 -25.78 6.53 21.51
C SER A 59 -25.76 7.73 22.48
N SER A 60 -24.84 8.68 22.30
CA SER A 60 -24.68 9.85 23.18
C SER A 60 -25.11 11.14 22.46
N PRO A 61 -25.86 12.06 23.11
CA PRO A 61 -26.30 13.32 22.54
C PRO A 61 -25.18 14.20 21.96
N TYR A 62 -23.95 14.05 22.45
CA TYR A 62 -22.76 14.69 21.90
C TYR A 62 -22.02 13.67 21.03
N HIS A 63 -22.25 13.77 19.72
CA HIS A 63 -21.61 12.92 18.74
C HIS A 63 -20.44 13.70 18.11
N TYR A 64 -19.24 13.44 18.60
CA TYR A 64 -18.03 13.94 17.96
C TYR A 64 -17.86 13.22 16.62
N PRO A 65 -17.19 13.86 15.65
CA PRO A 65 -16.83 13.18 14.43
C PRO A 65 -16.03 11.92 14.77
N ASP A 66 -16.55 10.76 14.37
CA ASP A 66 -15.82 9.49 14.43
C ASP A 66 -15.06 9.34 13.10
N GLY A 67 -13.75 9.06 13.16
CA GLY A 67 -12.95 8.85 11.94
C GLY A 67 -11.46 9.07 12.14
N ALA A 68 -10.66 8.71 11.14
CA ALA A 68 -9.27 9.12 11.11
C ALA A 68 -9.20 10.65 11.18
N TYR A 69 -8.27 11.17 11.99
CA TYR A 69 -8.02 12.61 12.19
C TYR A 69 -9.05 13.39 13.01
N SER A 70 -10.15 12.77 13.44
CA SER A 70 -11.16 13.46 14.26
C SER A 70 -10.77 13.67 15.73
N ASN A 71 -9.72 12.96 16.19
CA ASN A 71 -9.15 13.06 17.54
C ASN A 71 -7.95 14.02 17.60
N LEU A 72 -7.59 14.65 16.49
CA LEU A 72 -6.43 15.55 16.44
C LEU A 72 -6.87 16.99 16.67
N PRO A 73 -6.15 17.76 17.50
CA PRO A 73 -6.46 19.18 17.71
C PRO A 73 -6.04 20.07 16.53
N PHE A 74 -5.54 19.50 15.43
CA PHE A 74 -5.11 20.20 14.23
C PHE A 74 -5.53 19.43 12.97
N ASN A 75 -5.68 20.15 11.85
CA ASN A 75 -6.11 19.56 10.57
C ASN A 75 -4.90 19.15 9.70
N PRO A 76 -4.61 17.85 9.53
CA PRO A 76 -3.51 17.38 8.70
C PRO A 76 -3.77 17.46 7.18
N HIS A 77 -5.02 17.66 6.74
CA HIS A 77 -5.39 17.76 5.32
C HIS A 77 -5.31 19.19 4.75
N SER A 78 -4.89 20.17 5.56
CA SER A 78 -4.66 21.52 5.06
C SER A 78 -3.54 21.53 4.02
N LYS A 79 -3.70 22.29 2.93
CA LYS A 79 -2.63 22.53 1.94
C LYS A 79 -1.36 23.14 2.55
N TRP A 80 -1.51 23.79 3.70
CA TRP A 80 -0.43 24.43 4.45
C TRP A 80 0.09 23.57 5.61
N PHE A 81 -0.40 22.32 5.77
CA PHE A 81 -0.04 21.46 6.90
C PHE A 81 1.46 21.24 7.01
N THR A 82 2.13 20.91 5.90
CA THR A 82 3.58 20.69 5.89
C THR A 82 4.34 21.92 6.37
N LEU A 83 3.99 23.11 5.89
CA LEU A 83 4.65 24.35 6.29
C LEU A 83 4.38 24.69 7.75
N GLY A 84 3.13 24.57 8.21
CA GLY A 84 2.77 24.80 9.61
C GLY A 84 3.43 23.81 10.56
N TYR A 85 3.45 22.53 10.20
CA TYR A 85 4.05 21.45 10.99
C TYR A 85 5.57 21.65 11.14
N TRP A 86 6.28 21.88 10.04
CA TRP A 86 7.72 22.13 10.09
C TRP A 86 8.06 23.45 10.78
N GLY A 87 7.25 24.49 10.60
CA GLY A 87 7.39 25.75 11.31
C GLY A 87 7.24 25.58 12.83
N PHE A 88 6.23 24.82 13.27
CA PHE A 88 6.03 24.50 14.69
C PHE A 88 7.24 23.73 15.27
N MET A 89 7.70 22.70 14.56
CA MET A 89 8.86 21.91 15.00
C MET A 89 10.15 22.75 15.05
N ALA A 90 10.42 23.54 14.00
CA ALA A 90 11.58 24.42 13.96
C ALA A 90 11.52 25.45 15.10
N THR A 91 10.37 26.07 15.34
CA THR A 91 10.21 27.05 16.42
C THR A 91 10.48 26.43 17.79
N GLY A 92 9.87 25.28 18.10
CA GLY A 92 10.10 24.58 19.36
C GLY A 92 11.56 24.15 19.55
N PHE A 93 12.20 23.68 18.47
CA PHE A 93 13.61 23.28 18.50
C PHE A 93 14.56 24.47 18.69
N PHE A 94 14.31 25.59 18.00
CA PHE A 94 15.18 26.77 18.05
C PHE A 94 14.90 27.71 19.22
N ALA A 95 13.74 27.58 19.89
CA ALA A 95 13.39 28.38 21.07
C ALA A 95 14.51 28.43 22.14
N PRO A 96 15.09 27.32 22.62
CA PRO A 96 16.17 27.37 23.61
C PRO A 96 17.43 28.11 23.11
N PHE A 97 17.76 28.01 21.81
CA PHE A 97 18.93 28.69 21.24
C PHE A 97 18.72 30.19 21.07
N GLY A 98 17.53 30.60 20.62
CA GLY A 98 17.16 32.02 20.57
C GLY A 98 17.19 32.66 21.94
N ILE A 99 16.70 31.95 22.97
CA ILE A 99 16.80 32.39 24.37
C ILE A 99 18.27 32.50 24.77
N ALA A 100 19.11 31.49 24.53
CA ALA A 100 20.53 31.54 24.88
C ALA A 100 21.22 32.77 24.30
N VAL A 101 21.02 33.06 23.02
CA VAL A 101 21.54 34.27 22.37
C VAL A 101 21.02 35.54 23.05
N TYR A 102 19.71 35.64 23.31
CA TYR A 102 19.14 36.78 24.03
C TYR A 102 19.78 36.97 25.42
N GLN A 103 20.02 35.87 26.16
CA GLN A 103 20.71 35.95 27.45
C GLN A 103 22.12 36.49 27.32
N THR A 104 22.89 36.13 26.29
CA THR A 104 24.25 36.64 26.10
C THR A 104 24.30 38.17 25.94
N TYR A 105 23.29 38.77 25.31
CA TYR A 105 23.22 40.22 25.12
C TYR A 105 22.83 41.00 26.38
N LYS A 106 22.25 40.36 27.39
CA LYS A 106 21.90 41.01 28.67
C LYS A 106 23.03 40.99 29.70
N SER A 107 24.02 40.13 29.50
CA SER A 107 25.16 39.96 30.40
C SER A 107 26.42 40.66 29.91
N ALA A 108 26.33 41.43 28.81
CA ALA A 108 27.39 42.33 28.41
C ALA A 108 27.49 43.49 29.41
N PRO A 109 28.69 43.76 29.99
CA PRO A 109 28.91 44.92 30.86
C PRO A 109 28.73 46.24 30.11
#